data_AF-A0A7W4IH04-F1
#
_entry.id   AF-A0A7W4IH04-F1
#
_cell.length_a   1.000
_cell.length_b   1.000
_cell.length_c   1.000
_cell.angle_alpha   90.00
_cell.angle_beta   90.00
_cell.angle_gamma   90.00
#
_symmetry.space_group_name_H-M   'P 1'
#
loop_
_entity.id
_entity.type
_entity.pdbx_description
1 polymer ?
#
loop_
_entity_poly.entity_id
_entity_poly.type
_entity_poly.pdbx_seq_one_letter_code
_entity_poly.pdbx_strand_id
1 'polypeptide(L)' 'MAGRGHRWELHVDETPFELWTLDGFRPPAPNSPAELRWRQENRPSAHDAD' A
#
# COMPACT_ATOMS: atom_id res chain seq x y z
N MET A 1 4.63 32.65 -21.06
CA MET A 1 4.85 32.11 -19.70
C MET A 1 5.86 30.98 -19.84
N ALA A 2 7.13 31.28 -19.64
CA ALA A 2 8.17 30.26 -19.47
C ALA A 2 7.77 29.38 -18.27
N GLY A 3 7.97 28.06 -18.36
CA GLY A 3 7.77 27.16 -17.21
C GLY A 3 8.52 27.70 -15.99
N ARG A 4 7.97 27.51 -14.78
CA ARG A 4 8.29 28.22 -13.52
C ARG A 4 9.74 28.08 -12.98
N GLY A 5 10.73 27.73 -13.81
CA GLY A 5 12.14 27.67 -13.44
C GLY A 5 12.49 26.56 -12.45
N HIS A 6 11.65 25.52 -12.32
CA HIS A 6 11.85 24.48 -11.33
C HIS A 6 12.84 23.40 -11.81
N ARG A 7 13.73 22.99 -10.90
CA ARG A 7 14.57 21.78 -11.00
C ARG A 7 14.02 20.79 -9.98
N TRP A 8 13.80 19.54 -10.35
CA TRP A 8 13.23 18.53 -9.46
C TRP A 8 13.93 17.19 -9.64
N GLU A 9 13.89 16.40 -8.57
CA GLU A 9 14.41 15.04 -8.49
C GLU A 9 13.45 14.22 -7.61
N LEU A 10 13.23 12.96 -7.97
CA LEU A 10 12.38 12.01 -7.26
C LEU A 10 13.02 10.62 -7.30
N HIS A 11 13.05 9.95 -6.16
CA HIS A 11 13.38 8.53 -6.07
C HIS A 11 12.24 7.77 -5.39
N VAL A 12 12.09 6.50 -5.76
CA VAL A 12 11.24 5.52 -5.10
C VAL A 12 12.12 4.30 -4.85
N ASP A 13 11.92 3.66 -3.71
CA ASP A 13 12.54 2.38 -3.39
C ASP A 13 11.45 1.38 -3.01
N GLU A 14 11.76 0.10 -3.17
CA GLU A 14 10.87 -1.00 -2.82
C GLU A 14 11.35 -1.63 -1.52
N THR A 15 10.41 -1.85 -0.59
CA THR A 15 10.70 -2.53 0.67
C THR A 15 9.94 -3.86 0.72
N PRO A 16 10.46 -4.87 1.44
CA PRO A 16 9.83 -6.19 1.47
C PRO A 16 8.41 -6.13 2.07
N PHE A 17 7.45 -6.65 1.33
CA PHE A 17 6.03 -6.60 1.70
C PHE A 17 5.73 -7.42 2.96
N GLU A 18 6.46 -8.52 3.16
CA GLU A 18 6.28 -9.41 4.31
C GLU A 18 6.59 -8.77 5.67
N LEU A 19 7.27 -7.61 5.68
CA LEU A 19 7.60 -6.86 6.89
C LEU A 19 6.60 -5.74 7.21
N TRP A 20 5.56 -5.57 6.39
CA TRP A 20 4.56 -4.52 6.58
C TRP A 20 3.34 -5.01 7.37
N THR A 21 2.88 -4.22 8.35
CA THR A 21 1.68 -4.48 9.15
C THR A 21 0.84 -3.21 9.32
N LEU A 22 -0.48 -3.37 9.42
CA LEU A 22 -1.47 -2.32 9.71
C LEU A 22 -2.37 -2.77 10.86
N ASP A 23 -2.44 -2.01 11.95
CA ASP A 23 -3.20 -2.36 13.17
C ASP A 23 -2.92 -3.78 13.71
N GLY A 24 -1.69 -4.25 13.54
CA GLY A 24 -1.27 -5.60 13.94
C GLY A 24 -1.64 -6.71 12.95
N PHE A 25 -2.29 -6.39 11.83
CA PHE A 25 -2.60 -7.33 10.77
C PHE A 25 -1.57 -7.24 9.64
N ARG A 26 -1.16 -8.39 9.09
CA ARG A 26 -0.45 -8.45 7.81
C ARG A 26 -1.42 -8.02 6.70
N PRO A 27 -1.06 -7.15 5.76
CA PRO A 27 -1.93 -6.81 4.66
C PRO A 27 -2.16 -8.01 3.73
N PRO A 28 -3.37 -8.14 3.16
CA PRO A 28 -3.69 -9.24 2.27
C PRO A 28 -2.92 -9.15 0.96
N ALA A 29 -2.76 -10.29 0.29
CA ALA A 29 -2.11 -10.34 -1.02
C ALA A 29 -2.85 -9.45 -2.05
N PRO A 30 -2.12 -8.85 -3.01
CA PRO A 30 -2.74 -8.05 -4.07
C PRO A 30 -3.77 -8.86 -4.87
N ASN A 31 -4.89 -8.22 -5.19
CA ASN A 31 -6.06 -8.75 -5.90
C ASN A 31 -6.77 -9.92 -5.20
N SER A 32 -6.48 -10.17 -3.93
CA SER A 32 -7.20 -11.17 -3.14
C SER A 32 -8.61 -10.69 -2.76
N PRO A 33 -9.55 -11.61 -2.49
CA PRO A 33 -10.84 -11.26 -1.91
C PRO A 33 -10.73 -10.48 -0.60
N ALA A 34 -9.67 -10.72 0.18
CA ALA A 34 -9.40 -10.00 1.42
C ALA A 34 -8.99 -8.54 1.16
N GLU A 35 -8.19 -8.26 0.13
CA GLU A 35 -7.86 -6.89 -0.26
C GLU A 35 -9.11 -6.11 -0.70
N LEU A 36 -9.98 -6.75 -1.50
CA LEU A 36 -11.24 -6.13 -1.94
C LEU A 36 -12.14 -5.77 -0.75
N ARG A 37 -12.22 -6.65 0.26
CA ARG A 37 -12.95 -6.39 1.50
C ARG A 37 -12.35 -5.22 2.28
N TRP A 38 -11.04 -5.23 2.51
CA TRP A 38 -10.33 -4.14 3.20
C TRP A 38 -10.56 -2.78 2.51
N ARG A 39 -10.54 -2.77 1.17
CA ARG A 39 -10.81 -1.58 0.37
C ARG A 39 -12.25 -1.09 0.50
N GLN A 40 -13.24 -1.99 0.46
CA GLN A 40 -14.66 -1.65 0.60
C GLN A 40 -14.99 -1.12 2.00
N GLU A 41 -14.43 -1.74 3.04
CA GLU A 41 -14.65 -1.33 4.42
C GLU A 41 -13.74 -0.17 4.85
N ASN A 42 -12.72 0.14 4.05
CA ASN A 42 -11.67 1.12 4.32
C ASN A 42 -11.01 0.93 5.71
N ARG A 43 -10.74 -0.32 6.08
CA ARG A 43 -10.11 -0.68 7.36
C ARG A 43 -9.40 -2.03 7.31
N PRO A 44 -8.33 -2.24 8.11
CA PRO A 44 -7.76 -3.56 8.34
C PRO A 44 -8.74 -4.49 9.07
N SER A 45 -8.75 -5.77 8.70
CA SER A 45 -9.52 -6.81 9.36
C SER A 45 -8.86 -8.18 9.23
N ALA A 46 -9.10 -9.07 10.19
CA ALA A 46 -8.58 -10.43 10.15
C ALA A 46 -8.95 -11.15 8.83
N HIS A 47 -8.00 -11.87 8.28
CA HIS A 47 -8.14 -12.75 7.13
C HIS A 47 -7.13 -13.88 7.29
N ASP A 48 -7.37 -14.97 6.58
CA ASP A 48 -6.42 -16.06 6.52
C ASP A 48 -5.13 -15.54 5.88
N ALA A 49 -4.01 -15.75 6.57
CA ALA A 49 -2.71 -15.57 5.96
C ALA A 49 -2.48 -16.79 5.04
N ASP A 50 -2.51 -16.57 3.73
CA ASP A 50 -2.00 -17.56 2.77
C ASP A 50 -0.53 -17.93 3.11
#